data_AF-A0A3M2DB09-F1
#
_entry.id   AF-A0A3M2DB09-F1
#
_cell.length_a   1.000
_cell.length_b   1.000
_cell.length_c   1.000
_cell.angle_alpha   90.00
_cell.angle_beta   90.00
_cell.angle_gamma   90.00
#
_symmetry.space_group_name_H-M   'P 1'
#
loop_
_entity.id
_entity.type
_entity.pdbx_description
1 polymer ?
#
loop_
_entity_poly.entity_id
_entity_poly.type
_entity_poly.pdbx_seq_one_letter_code
_entity_poly.pdbx_strand_id
1 'polypeptide(L)'
;MLSFIKHIGMKRHGLPNFICVGFGKSGTTSLHYALRDHPDVCLPKMKEAHFFDVDETYAKGLVFYRRNFFSHCSNKKVIGDITPAYVTKPEALKRIRKDLGRGVKIVVILRHPVIRAFSHYIHAVRLFEDIHPFCDTSGNIRDLYRECSGYSKLLSLLFDLFPKENVLPLIFERDIEAHGTNVAYKKVCEFLGIKYDGTGKPDALANTGYLPRVTLLDSPKKTTVQGKEVRFDAGQLVAEHVRKPEGYSVQIIEGISGDALLSYANFGESITRTLDRQTIRRLEDSIFKDDIKAAKKLLSDSIPEWNLDNLNIPYYEMVESRLVDI
;
A
#
# COMPACT_ATOMS: atom_id res chain seq x y z
N MET A 1 -14.24 -32.88 -33.30
CA MET A 1 -15.40 -32.12 -32.78
C MET A 1 -15.03 -31.44 -31.44
N LEU A 2 -14.00 -30.59 -31.42
CA LEU A 2 -13.54 -29.88 -30.21
C LEU A 2 -12.71 -28.66 -30.67
N SER A 3 -13.37 -27.67 -31.28
CA SER A 3 -12.71 -26.39 -31.65
C SER A 3 -13.74 -25.29 -31.89
N PHE A 4 -14.70 -25.10 -30.98
CA PHE A 4 -15.70 -24.03 -31.12
C PHE A 4 -16.30 -23.58 -29.79
N ILE A 5 -15.46 -23.26 -28.80
CA ILE A 5 -15.87 -22.34 -27.73
C ILE A 5 -15.16 -21.01 -28.00
N LYS A 6 -15.73 -20.29 -28.97
CA LYS A 6 -15.53 -18.84 -29.11
C LYS A 6 -15.86 -18.18 -27.78
N HIS A 7 -15.11 -17.11 -27.49
CA HIS A 7 -15.30 -16.14 -26.41
C HIS A 7 -16.75 -15.66 -26.28
N ILE A 8 -17.62 -16.44 -25.65
CA ILE A 8 -18.84 -15.93 -25.03
C ILE A 8 -18.41 -15.48 -23.64
N GLY A 9 -18.50 -14.18 -23.38
CA GLY A 9 -18.24 -13.59 -22.08
C GLY A 9 -19.23 -14.12 -21.04
N MET A 10 -18.98 -15.33 -20.52
CA MET A 10 -19.66 -15.81 -19.34
C MET A 10 -19.31 -14.85 -18.20
N LYS A 11 -20.31 -14.13 -17.68
CA LYS A 11 -20.17 -13.44 -16.39
C LYS A 11 -19.71 -14.50 -15.39
N ARG A 12 -18.47 -14.40 -14.92
CA ARG A 12 -17.93 -15.28 -13.88
C ARG A 12 -18.55 -14.86 -12.55
N HIS A 13 -19.78 -15.31 -12.33
CA HIS A 13 -20.59 -14.95 -11.16
C HIS A 13 -19.81 -15.23 -9.87
N GLY A 14 -19.71 -14.22 -9.00
CA GLY A 14 -19.05 -14.34 -7.70
C GLY A 14 -17.52 -14.19 -7.70
N LEU A 15 -16.90 -13.86 -8.84
CA LEU A 15 -15.51 -13.41 -8.89
C LEU A 15 -15.43 -11.88 -8.95
N PRO A 16 -14.29 -11.29 -8.54
CA PRO A 16 -14.08 -9.86 -8.69
C PRO A 16 -14.20 -9.38 -10.13
N ASN A 17 -14.94 -8.28 -10.31
CA ASN A 17 -15.04 -7.53 -11.56
C ASN A 17 -14.35 -6.15 -11.48
N PHE A 18 -13.77 -5.85 -10.31
CA PHE A 18 -13.00 -4.66 -10.00
C PHE A 18 -11.74 -5.07 -9.22
N ILE A 19 -10.56 -4.59 -9.60
CA ILE A 19 -9.31 -4.81 -8.87
C ILE A 19 -8.59 -3.47 -8.69
N CYS A 20 -8.26 -3.10 -7.46
CA CYS A 20 -7.28 -2.06 -7.19
C CYS A 20 -5.92 -2.72 -6.95
N VAL A 21 -5.03 -2.61 -7.94
CA VAL A 21 -3.79 -3.39 -8.00
C VAL A 21 -2.64 -2.75 -7.20
N GLY A 22 -2.72 -1.46 -6.88
CA GLY A 22 -1.60 -0.71 -6.34
C GLY A 22 -1.80 0.80 -6.32
N PHE A 23 -0.80 1.58 -5.93
CA PHE A 23 0.43 1.11 -5.28
C PHE A 23 0.29 1.02 -3.76
N GLY A 24 1.10 0.18 -3.14
CA GLY A 24 1.29 0.21 -1.69
C GLY A 24 1.74 1.61 -1.27
N LYS A 25 1.17 2.10 -0.16
CA LYS A 25 1.42 3.44 0.41
C LYS A 25 0.88 4.63 -0.41
N SER A 26 -0.07 4.37 -1.32
CA SER A 26 -0.79 5.37 -2.11
C SER A 26 -2.27 5.52 -1.72
N GLY A 27 -2.69 5.16 -0.51
CA GLY A 27 -4.08 5.37 -0.06
C GLY A 27 -5.09 4.27 -0.44
N THR A 28 -4.64 3.07 -0.81
CA THR A 28 -5.53 1.93 -1.14
C THR A 28 -6.42 1.50 0.04
N THR A 29 -5.94 1.60 1.28
CA THR A 29 -6.74 1.34 2.49
C THR A 29 -7.85 2.37 2.66
N SER A 30 -7.58 3.65 2.42
CA SER A 30 -8.61 4.70 2.46
C SER A 30 -9.69 4.43 1.41
N LEU A 31 -9.30 4.10 0.18
CA LEU A 31 -10.24 3.71 -0.89
C LEU A 31 -11.05 2.45 -0.50
N HIS A 32 -10.42 1.46 0.11
CA HIS A 32 -11.11 0.27 0.60
C HIS A 32 -12.22 0.63 1.59
N TYR A 33 -11.94 1.45 2.60
CA TYR A 33 -12.95 1.85 3.58
C TYR A 33 -14.05 2.72 2.99
N ALA A 34 -13.73 3.60 2.04
CA ALA A 34 -14.73 4.39 1.34
C ALA A 34 -15.71 3.53 0.52
N LEU A 35 -15.24 2.45 -0.10
CA LEU A 35 -16.05 1.54 -0.91
C LEU A 35 -16.78 0.46 -0.09
N ARG A 36 -16.22 0.07 1.06
CA ARG A 36 -16.69 -1.07 1.86
C ARG A 36 -18.17 -0.97 2.23
N ASP A 37 -18.63 0.23 2.54
CA ASP A 37 -19.96 0.47 3.08
C ASP A 37 -21.00 0.77 1.96
N HIS A 38 -20.59 0.82 0.69
CA HIS A 38 -21.48 1.07 -0.45
C HIS A 38 -22.44 -0.12 -0.68
N PRO A 39 -23.77 0.10 -0.84
CA PRO A 39 -24.76 -0.97 -1.00
C PRO A 39 -24.55 -1.90 -2.21
N ASP A 40 -23.93 -1.43 -3.30
CA ASP A 40 -23.71 -2.19 -4.53
C ASP A 40 -22.34 -2.88 -4.59
N VAL A 41 -21.47 -2.63 -3.61
CA VAL A 41 -20.08 -3.13 -3.57
C VAL A 41 -19.94 -4.25 -2.54
N CYS A 42 -19.09 -5.23 -2.87
CA CYS A 42 -18.58 -6.23 -1.95
C CYS A 42 -17.07 -6.30 -2.04
N LEU A 43 -16.40 -6.21 -0.89
CA LEU A 43 -14.96 -6.36 -0.74
C LEU A 43 -14.66 -7.60 0.12
N PRO A 44 -13.42 -8.15 0.09
CA PRO A 44 -13.06 -9.25 0.98
C PRO A 44 -13.19 -8.82 2.45
N LYS A 45 -13.60 -9.74 3.33
CA LYS A 45 -13.71 -9.46 4.77
C LYS A 45 -12.38 -9.07 5.40
N MET A 46 -11.30 -9.69 4.91
CA MET A 46 -9.93 -9.40 5.31
C MET A 46 -9.21 -8.80 4.11
N LYS A 47 -8.75 -7.56 4.26
CA LYS A 47 -7.80 -6.93 3.34
C LYS A 47 -6.39 -7.34 3.80
N GLU A 48 -5.50 -7.82 2.96
CA GLU A 48 -5.52 -7.99 1.49
C GLU A 48 -5.68 -9.47 1.09
N ALA A 49 -6.10 -9.77 -0.14
CA ALA A 49 -6.39 -11.15 -0.55
C ALA A 49 -5.15 -11.95 -0.95
N HIS A 50 -4.13 -11.28 -1.50
CA HIS A 50 -2.87 -11.87 -1.96
C HIS A 50 -3.03 -13.13 -2.84
N PHE A 51 -4.05 -13.15 -3.71
CA PHE A 51 -4.36 -14.33 -4.52
C PHE A 51 -3.49 -14.43 -5.79
N PHE A 52 -3.25 -13.30 -6.47
CA PHE A 52 -2.55 -13.32 -7.76
C PHE A 52 -1.03 -13.16 -7.65
N ASP A 53 -0.50 -12.62 -6.55
CA ASP A 53 0.93 -12.37 -6.29
C ASP A 53 1.65 -13.47 -5.52
N VAL A 54 0.94 -14.31 -4.77
CA VAL A 54 1.52 -15.45 -4.02
C VAL A 54 1.26 -16.74 -4.78
N ASP A 55 2.32 -17.43 -5.20
CA ASP A 55 2.24 -18.59 -6.10
C ASP A 55 1.49 -19.76 -5.47
N GLU A 56 1.74 -20.03 -4.19
CA GLU A 56 1.08 -21.06 -3.41
C GLU A 56 -0.41 -20.79 -3.24
N THR A 57 -0.80 -19.52 -3.11
CA THR A 57 -2.20 -19.11 -3.01
C THR A 57 -2.88 -19.21 -4.37
N TYR A 58 -2.23 -18.74 -5.43
CA TYR A 58 -2.73 -18.82 -6.80
C TYR A 58 -2.95 -20.27 -7.26
N ALA A 59 -2.04 -21.17 -6.92
CA ALA A 59 -2.11 -22.60 -7.25
C ALA A 59 -3.37 -23.29 -6.72
N LYS A 60 -4.02 -22.73 -5.69
CA LYS A 60 -5.30 -23.25 -5.14
C LYS A 60 -6.51 -22.96 -6.05
N GLY A 61 -6.35 -22.09 -7.06
CA GLY A 61 -7.33 -21.85 -8.12
C GLY A 61 -8.49 -20.92 -7.76
N LEU A 62 -9.29 -20.56 -8.77
CA LEU A 62 -10.36 -19.54 -8.63
C LEU A 62 -11.51 -19.99 -7.71
N VAL A 63 -11.74 -21.30 -7.55
CA VAL A 63 -12.71 -21.82 -6.59
C VAL A 63 -12.27 -21.50 -5.17
N PHE A 64 -10.98 -21.66 -4.85
CA PHE A 64 -10.40 -21.24 -3.58
C PHE A 64 -10.54 -19.72 -3.42
N TYR A 65 -10.20 -18.94 -4.43
CA TYR A 65 -10.30 -17.47 -4.39
C TYR A 65 -11.72 -17.00 -4.04
N ARG A 66 -12.72 -17.46 -4.80
CA ARG A 66 -14.13 -17.12 -4.55
C ARG A 66 -14.57 -17.56 -3.15
N ARG A 67 -14.29 -18.80 -2.77
CA ARG A 67 -14.81 -19.37 -1.51
C ARG A 67 -14.24 -18.68 -0.28
N ASN A 68 -12.95 -18.38 -0.28
CA ASN A 68 -12.28 -17.84 0.91
C ASN A 68 -12.44 -16.33 1.06
N PHE A 69 -12.53 -15.60 -0.05
CA PHE A 69 -12.53 -14.13 -0.02
C PHE A 69 -13.89 -13.50 -0.36
N PHE A 70 -14.76 -14.21 -1.10
CA PHE A 70 -15.99 -13.63 -1.67
C PHE A 70 -17.24 -14.50 -1.47
N SER A 71 -17.20 -15.49 -0.58
CA SER A 71 -18.37 -16.35 -0.31
C SER A 71 -19.57 -15.59 0.27
N HIS A 72 -19.33 -14.46 0.95
CA HIS A 72 -20.37 -13.56 1.45
C HIS A 72 -20.88 -12.56 0.41
N CYS A 73 -20.27 -12.50 -0.77
CA CYS A 73 -20.66 -11.57 -1.83
C CYS A 73 -21.79 -12.16 -2.67
N SER A 74 -23.03 -12.03 -2.19
CA SER A 74 -24.25 -12.38 -2.92
C SER A 74 -24.98 -11.11 -3.39
N ASN A 75 -25.51 -11.15 -4.62
CA ASN A 75 -26.37 -10.09 -5.20
C ASN A 75 -25.75 -8.67 -5.25
N LYS A 76 -24.41 -8.57 -5.33
CA LYS A 76 -23.69 -7.30 -5.44
C LYS A 76 -23.31 -7.01 -6.88
N LYS A 77 -23.48 -5.76 -7.33
CA LYS A 77 -23.12 -5.35 -8.70
C LYS A 77 -21.61 -5.35 -8.90
N VAL A 78 -20.88 -4.98 -7.86
CA VAL A 78 -19.41 -4.91 -7.85
C VAL A 78 -18.88 -5.86 -6.80
N ILE A 79 -17.96 -6.73 -7.21
CA ILE A 79 -17.10 -7.52 -6.33
C ILE A 79 -15.67 -7.01 -6.56
N GLY A 80 -15.06 -6.46 -5.53
CA GLY A 80 -13.78 -5.79 -5.62
C GLY A 80 -12.68 -6.49 -4.82
N ASP A 81 -11.47 -6.56 -5.37
CA ASP A 81 -10.25 -6.90 -4.63
C ASP A 81 -9.30 -5.70 -4.61
N ILE A 82 -8.81 -5.33 -3.43
CA ILE A 82 -7.88 -4.22 -3.25
C ILE A 82 -6.63 -4.78 -2.57
N THR A 83 -5.67 -5.18 -3.41
CA THR A 83 -4.41 -5.79 -2.99
C THR A 83 -3.27 -5.06 -3.70
N PRO A 84 -2.71 -3.99 -3.09
CA PRO A 84 -1.60 -3.23 -3.65
C PRO A 84 -0.34 -4.01 -3.99
N ALA A 85 -0.16 -5.22 -3.47
CA ALA A 85 0.98 -6.06 -3.84
C ALA A 85 0.90 -6.58 -5.29
N TYR A 86 -0.27 -6.56 -5.95
CA TYR A 86 -0.39 -7.06 -7.32
C TYR A 86 0.46 -6.29 -8.34
N VAL A 87 0.77 -5.01 -8.11
CA VAL A 87 1.67 -4.25 -9.01
C VAL A 87 3.14 -4.61 -8.89
N THR A 88 3.57 -5.31 -7.83
CA THR A 88 5.00 -5.63 -7.63
C THR A 88 5.45 -6.80 -8.51
N LYS A 89 4.53 -7.59 -9.05
CA LYS A 89 4.81 -8.74 -9.91
C LYS A 89 4.04 -8.64 -11.23
N PRO A 90 4.72 -8.52 -12.39
CA PRO A 90 4.07 -8.57 -13.70
C PRO A 90 3.17 -9.81 -13.89
N GLU A 91 3.58 -10.93 -13.30
CA GLU A 91 2.88 -12.21 -13.33
C GLU A 91 1.50 -12.12 -12.67
N ALA A 92 1.35 -11.34 -11.60
CA ALA A 92 0.05 -11.14 -10.95
C ALA A 92 -0.94 -10.44 -11.89
N LEU A 93 -0.50 -9.40 -12.62
CA LEU A 93 -1.34 -8.70 -13.60
C LEU A 93 -1.71 -9.60 -14.78
N LYS A 94 -0.76 -10.42 -15.27
CA LYS A 94 -1.01 -11.44 -16.31
C LYS A 94 -2.05 -12.46 -15.84
N ARG A 95 -1.97 -12.92 -14.59
CA ARG A 95 -2.94 -13.85 -13.98
C ARG A 95 -4.32 -13.22 -13.86
N ILE A 96 -4.41 -11.97 -13.38
CA ILE A 96 -5.67 -11.19 -13.35
C ILE A 96 -6.29 -11.15 -14.75
N ARG A 97 -5.49 -10.80 -15.77
CA ARG A 97 -5.95 -10.71 -17.16
C ARG A 97 -6.42 -12.06 -17.72
N LYS A 98 -5.73 -13.16 -17.39
CA LYS A 98 -6.07 -14.53 -17.78
C LYS A 98 -7.38 -14.99 -17.12
N ASP A 99 -7.52 -14.72 -15.84
CA ASP A 99 -8.53 -15.34 -14.98
C ASP A 99 -9.75 -14.48 -14.70
N LEU A 100 -9.70 -13.16 -14.94
CA LEU A 100 -10.85 -12.26 -14.85
C LEU A 100 -11.23 -11.65 -16.22
N GLY A 101 -10.36 -11.78 -17.22
CA GLY A 101 -10.60 -11.36 -18.60
C GLY A 101 -10.31 -9.88 -18.86
N ARG A 102 -10.59 -9.41 -20.09
CA ARG A 102 -10.39 -8.00 -20.49
C ARG A 102 -11.39 -7.03 -19.89
N GLY A 103 -12.55 -7.55 -19.45
CA GLY A 103 -13.68 -6.75 -18.95
C GLY A 103 -13.56 -6.35 -17.48
N VAL A 104 -12.58 -6.87 -16.75
CA VAL A 104 -12.33 -6.45 -15.36
C VAL A 104 -11.90 -4.99 -15.33
N LYS A 105 -12.42 -4.23 -14.37
CA LYS A 105 -12.05 -2.84 -14.12
C LYS A 105 -10.82 -2.78 -13.21
N ILE A 106 -9.77 -2.10 -13.64
CA ILE A 106 -8.53 -1.93 -12.88
C ILE A 106 -8.44 -0.51 -12.35
N VAL A 107 -8.15 -0.35 -11.06
CA VAL A 107 -7.74 0.93 -10.47
C VAL A 107 -6.29 0.85 -10.04
N VAL A 108 -5.53 1.90 -10.30
CA VAL A 108 -4.19 2.09 -9.75
C VAL A 108 -4.11 3.49 -9.16
N ILE A 109 -3.54 3.62 -7.97
CA ILE A 109 -3.34 4.89 -7.30
C ILE A 109 -1.85 5.21 -7.32
N LEU A 110 -1.50 6.27 -8.04
CA LEU A 110 -0.17 6.86 -8.09
C LEU A 110 -0.05 7.89 -6.97
N ARG A 111 1.15 8.04 -6.44
CA ARG A 111 1.52 9.05 -5.43
C ARG A 111 2.84 9.66 -5.89
N HIS A 112 3.25 10.80 -5.36
CA HIS A 112 4.61 11.26 -5.59
C HIS A 112 5.63 10.14 -5.30
N PRO A 113 6.49 9.75 -6.27
CA PRO A 113 7.26 8.50 -6.19
C PRO A 113 8.26 8.49 -5.04
N VAL A 114 8.93 9.62 -4.76
CA VAL A 114 9.81 9.79 -3.59
C VAL A 114 9.03 9.62 -2.28
N ILE A 115 7.90 10.32 -2.11
CA ILE A 115 7.08 10.21 -0.89
C ILE A 115 6.53 8.79 -0.70
N ARG A 116 6.10 8.15 -1.79
CA ARG A 116 5.63 6.76 -1.75
C ARG A 116 6.74 5.81 -1.35
N ALA A 117 7.93 5.95 -1.95
CA ALA A 117 9.11 5.16 -1.61
C ALA A 117 9.49 5.33 -0.15
N PHE A 118 9.53 6.57 0.35
CA PHE A 118 9.82 6.85 1.75
C PHE A 118 8.75 6.26 2.69
N SER A 119 7.47 6.38 2.34
CA SER A 119 6.40 5.77 3.12
C SER A 119 6.48 4.23 3.14
N HIS A 120 7.03 3.61 2.09
CA HIS A 120 7.28 2.18 2.06
C HIS A 120 8.45 1.80 2.96
N TYR A 121 9.56 2.55 2.87
CA TYR A 121 10.69 2.42 3.78
C TYR A 121 10.26 2.50 5.26
N ILE A 122 9.53 3.55 5.63
CA ILE A 122 9.02 3.70 7.00
C ILE A 122 8.12 2.53 7.41
N HIS A 123 7.38 1.94 6.47
CA HIS A 123 6.59 0.75 6.76
C HIS A 123 7.47 -0.46 7.09
N ALA A 124 8.51 -0.72 6.29
CA ALA A 124 9.45 -1.82 6.53
C ALA A 124 10.20 -1.64 7.86
N VAL A 125 10.60 -0.40 8.20
CA VAL A 125 11.21 -0.06 9.49
C VAL A 125 10.30 -0.42 10.67
N ARG A 126 8.99 -0.11 10.59
CA ARG A 126 8.04 -0.46 11.66
C ARG A 126 7.88 -1.96 11.88
N LEU A 127 8.10 -2.74 10.83
CA LEU A 127 8.01 -4.19 10.85
C LEU A 127 9.35 -4.84 11.18
N PHE A 128 10.41 -4.04 11.37
CA PHE A 128 11.79 -4.51 11.53
C PHE A 128 12.31 -5.35 10.35
N GLU A 129 11.69 -5.19 9.18
CA GLU A 129 12.10 -5.84 7.93
C GLU A 129 13.25 -5.09 7.27
N ASP A 130 13.36 -3.78 7.54
CA ASP A 130 14.47 -2.96 7.08
C ASP A 130 14.81 -1.85 8.06
N ILE A 131 16.06 -1.76 8.48
CA ILE A 131 16.58 -0.80 9.45
C ILE A 131 17.74 0.04 8.91
N HIS A 132 17.99 -0.04 7.60
CA HIS A 132 19.06 0.71 6.93
C HIS A 132 18.56 2.07 6.46
N PRO A 133 19.46 3.02 6.15
CA PRO A 133 19.10 4.29 5.50
C PRO A 133 18.16 4.16 4.30
N PHE A 134 17.20 5.09 4.20
CA PHE A 134 16.34 5.23 3.02
C PHE A 134 17.14 5.46 1.73
N CYS A 135 18.15 6.32 1.81
CA CYS A 135 19.12 6.57 0.76
C CYS A 135 20.54 6.54 1.33
N ASP A 136 21.50 6.16 0.50
CA ASP A 136 22.92 6.21 0.85
C ASP A 136 23.46 7.66 0.87
N THR A 137 24.75 7.82 1.20
CA THR A 137 25.42 9.12 1.23
C THR A 137 25.49 9.82 -0.13
N SER A 138 25.38 9.07 -1.23
CA SER A 138 25.30 9.61 -2.58
C SER A 138 23.87 10.06 -2.95
N GLY A 139 22.87 9.68 -2.16
CA GLY A 139 21.46 9.96 -2.39
C GLY A 139 20.76 8.93 -3.28
N ASN A 140 21.32 7.74 -3.45
CA ASN A 140 20.61 6.66 -4.15
C ASN A 140 19.65 5.98 -3.17
N ILE A 141 18.38 5.87 -3.58
CA ILE A 141 17.38 5.07 -2.86
C ILE A 141 17.66 3.59 -3.16
N ARG A 142 17.51 2.74 -2.14
CA ARG A 142 17.62 1.28 -2.32
C ARG A 142 16.67 0.78 -3.42
N ASP A 143 17.16 -0.15 -4.23
CA ASP A 143 16.45 -0.66 -5.43
C ASP A 143 15.03 -1.11 -5.15
N LEU A 144 14.82 -1.83 -4.04
CA LEU A 144 13.49 -2.29 -3.62
C LEU A 144 12.45 -1.16 -3.59
N TYR A 145 12.80 0.00 -3.04
CA TYR A 145 11.88 1.13 -2.91
C TYR A 145 11.73 1.92 -4.20
N ARG A 146 12.79 1.95 -5.02
CA ARG A 146 12.80 2.53 -6.37
C ARG A 146 11.89 1.75 -7.32
N GLU A 147 12.07 0.44 -7.40
CA GLU A 147 11.31 -0.45 -8.29
C GLU A 147 9.80 -0.43 -8.00
N CYS A 148 9.45 -0.34 -6.71
CA CYS A 148 8.06 -0.21 -6.28
C CYS A 148 7.41 1.16 -6.63
N SER A 149 8.14 2.07 -7.26
CA SER A 149 7.67 3.37 -7.77
C SER A 149 7.86 3.53 -9.30
N GLY A 150 8.11 2.45 -10.05
CA GLY A 150 8.25 2.49 -11.52
C GLY A 150 6.90 2.56 -12.23
N TYR A 151 6.34 3.77 -12.37
CA TYR A 151 4.99 3.99 -12.87
C TYR A 151 4.85 3.78 -14.36
N SER A 152 5.83 4.23 -15.16
CA SER A 152 5.73 4.13 -16.62
C SER A 152 5.67 2.68 -17.08
N LYS A 153 6.54 1.82 -16.52
CA LYS A 153 6.59 0.38 -16.81
C LYS A 153 5.29 -0.31 -16.41
N LEU A 154 4.75 -0.01 -15.22
CA LEU A 154 3.47 -0.58 -14.80
C LEU A 154 2.33 -0.13 -15.72
N LEU A 155 2.22 1.17 -15.99
CA LEU A 155 1.14 1.73 -16.79
C LEU A 155 1.17 1.16 -18.21
N SER A 156 2.35 1.04 -18.81
CA SER A 156 2.51 0.36 -20.11
C SER A 156 1.94 -1.05 -20.06
N LEU A 157 2.37 -1.85 -19.07
CA LEU A 157 1.90 -3.22 -18.92
C LEU A 157 0.38 -3.30 -18.69
N LEU A 158 -0.19 -2.39 -17.90
CA LEU A 158 -1.64 -2.33 -17.70
C LEU A 158 -2.39 -2.03 -19.00
N PHE A 159 -1.92 -1.07 -19.80
CA PHE A 159 -2.55 -0.72 -21.08
C PHE A 159 -2.32 -1.77 -22.17
N ASP A 160 -1.26 -2.58 -22.07
CA ASP A 160 -1.06 -3.74 -22.95
C ASP A 160 -2.03 -4.88 -22.61
N LEU A 161 -2.29 -5.10 -21.32
CA LEU A 161 -3.13 -6.20 -20.84
C LEU A 161 -4.63 -5.87 -20.93
N PHE A 162 -5.02 -4.64 -20.61
CA PHE A 162 -6.40 -4.20 -20.44
C PHE A 162 -6.75 -3.03 -21.37
N PRO A 163 -8.00 -2.94 -21.85
CA PRO A 163 -8.47 -1.74 -22.55
C PRO A 163 -8.27 -0.48 -21.70
N LYS A 164 -7.92 0.66 -22.32
CA LYS A 164 -7.62 1.92 -21.62
C LYS A 164 -8.82 2.39 -20.79
N GLU A 165 -10.04 2.20 -21.28
CA GLU A 165 -11.32 2.49 -20.61
C GLU A 165 -11.64 1.57 -19.41
N ASN A 166 -10.85 0.51 -19.23
CA ASN A 166 -10.92 -0.41 -18.09
C ASN A 166 -9.77 -0.22 -17.11
N VAL A 167 -8.95 0.83 -17.28
CA VAL A 167 -7.92 1.21 -16.32
C VAL A 167 -8.19 2.64 -15.85
N LEU A 168 -8.37 2.82 -14.55
CA LEU A 168 -8.54 4.12 -13.91
C LEU A 168 -7.31 4.44 -13.03
N PRO A 169 -6.41 5.30 -13.51
CA PRO A 169 -5.39 5.91 -12.69
C PRO A 169 -5.99 6.99 -11.78
N LEU A 170 -5.71 6.90 -10.49
CA LEU A 170 -5.97 7.94 -9.50
C LEU A 170 -4.65 8.53 -9.03
N ILE A 171 -4.68 9.79 -8.62
CA ILE A 171 -3.53 10.50 -8.06
C ILE A 171 -3.81 10.77 -6.59
N PHE A 172 -3.00 10.22 -5.69
CA PHE A 172 -3.20 10.29 -4.24
C PHE A 172 -3.36 11.75 -3.77
N GLU A 173 -2.43 12.63 -4.15
CA GLU A 173 -2.42 14.03 -3.71
C GLU A 173 -3.72 14.77 -4.10
N ARG A 174 -4.18 14.55 -5.34
CA ARG A 174 -5.37 15.24 -5.90
C ARG A 174 -6.67 14.58 -5.49
N ASP A 175 -6.74 13.25 -5.57
CA ASP A 175 -7.99 12.49 -5.51
C ASP A 175 -8.30 11.95 -4.11
N ILE A 176 -7.31 11.95 -3.20
CA ILE A 176 -7.46 11.40 -1.84
C ILE A 176 -7.02 12.41 -0.79
N GLU A 177 -5.82 13.00 -0.90
CA GLU A 177 -5.27 13.86 0.16
C GLU A 177 -5.97 15.22 0.22
N ALA A 178 -6.10 15.92 -0.91
CA ALA A 178 -6.64 17.29 -0.95
C ALA A 178 -8.11 17.44 -0.52
N HIS A 179 -8.91 16.37 -0.64
CA HIS A 179 -10.36 16.42 -0.49
C HIS A 179 -10.93 15.27 0.35
N GLY A 180 -10.05 14.57 1.08
CA GLY A 180 -10.37 13.25 1.61
C GLY A 180 -10.67 12.24 0.50
N THR A 181 -11.06 11.02 0.88
CA THR A 181 -11.29 9.93 -0.08
C THR A 181 -12.52 10.13 -0.98
N ASN A 182 -13.32 11.19 -0.79
CA ASN A 182 -14.58 11.41 -1.51
C ASN A 182 -14.41 11.59 -3.02
N VAL A 183 -13.35 12.29 -3.45
CA VAL A 183 -13.08 12.50 -4.89
C VAL A 183 -12.73 11.18 -5.57
N ALA A 184 -11.80 10.41 -4.99
CA ALA A 184 -11.48 9.06 -5.45
C ALA A 184 -12.70 8.15 -5.42
N TYR A 185 -13.49 8.18 -4.35
CA TYR A 185 -14.70 7.37 -4.22
C TYR A 185 -15.70 7.67 -5.35
N LYS A 186 -16.00 8.95 -5.60
CA LYS A 186 -16.89 9.36 -6.70
C LYS A 186 -16.38 8.89 -8.07
N LYS A 187 -15.09 9.11 -8.37
CA LYS A 187 -14.47 8.65 -9.63
C LYS A 187 -14.58 7.15 -9.81
N VAL A 188 -14.35 6.38 -8.74
CA VAL A 188 -14.47 4.93 -8.77
C VAL A 188 -15.92 4.49 -8.94
N CYS A 189 -16.90 5.12 -8.28
CA CYS A 189 -18.32 4.83 -8.51
C CYS A 189 -18.72 5.05 -9.98
N GLU A 190 -18.36 6.20 -10.55
CA GLU A 190 -18.63 6.52 -11.95
C GLU A 190 -17.98 5.50 -12.91
N PHE A 191 -16.72 5.16 -12.66
CA PHE A 191 -15.97 4.18 -13.45
C PHE A 191 -16.54 2.75 -13.37
N LEU A 192 -17.11 2.39 -12.22
CA LEU A 192 -17.76 1.10 -12.01
C LEU A 192 -19.24 1.09 -12.44
N GLY A 193 -19.80 2.24 -12.84
CA GLY A 193 -21.21 2.37 -13.24
C GLY A 193 -22.18 2.20 -12.08
N ILE A 194 -21.78 2.58 -10.86
CA ILE A 194 -22.62 2.55 -9.66
C ILE A 194 -22.90 3.98 -9.17
N LYS A 195 -24.00 4.15 -8.43
CA LYS A 195 -24.41 5.47 -7.93
C LYS A 195 -23.45 5.94 -6.84
N TYR A 196 -22.85 7.12 -7.01
CA TYR A 196 -22.21 7.81 -5.88
C TYR A 196 -23.27 8.21 -4.84
N ASP A 197 -23.15 7.67 -3.63
CA ASP A 197 -24.14 7.85 -2.55
C ASP A 197 -23.62 8.74 -1.40
N GLY A 198 -22.36 9.18 -1.47
CA GLY A 198 -21.73 9.99 -0.43
C GLY A 198 -21.48 9.26 0.90
N THR A 199 -21.63 7.93 0.96
CA THR A 199 -21.42 7.14 2.19
C THR A 199 -19.95 6.85 2.50
N GLY A 200 -19.04 7.27 1.61
CA GLY A 200 -17.62 7.12 1.79
C GLY A 200 -17.19 7.72 3.12
N LYS A 201 -16.39 6.97 3.89
CA LYS A 201 -15.80 7.42 5.15
C LYS A 201 -14.38 7.91 4.88
N PRO A 202 -14.17 9.19 4.54
CA PRO A 202 -12.87 9.72 4.12
C PRO A 202 -11.81 9.66 5.23
N ASP A 203 -12.24 9.66 6.50
CA ASP A 203 -11.37 9.88 7.67
C ASP A 203 -11.09 8.63 8.50
N ALA A 204 -11.49 7.44 8.02
CA ALA A 204 -11.24 6.18 8.72
C ALA A 204 -9.75 5.80 8.59
N LEU A 205 -8.93 6.35 9.48
CA LEU A 205 -7.57 5.92 9.83
C LEU A 205 -6.55 6.07 8.69
N ALA A 206 -6.30 7.31 8.26
CA ALA A 206 -4.97 7.62 7.77
C ALA A 206 -4.00 7.44 8.95
N ASN A 207 -3.29 6.30 8.98
CA ASN A 207 -2.29 5.99 9.99
C ASN A 207 -1.40 7.21 10.20
N THR A 208 -1.54 7.90 11.34
CA THR A 208 -0.54 8.86 11.77
C THR A 208 0.76 8.09 11.82
N GLY A 209 1.74 8.60 11.09
CA GLY A 209 2.94 7.86 10.88
C GLY A 209 3.79 7.89 12.14
N TYR A 210 3.75 6.85 12.98
CA TYR A 210 4.68 6.71 14.10
C TYR A 210 5.71 5.61 13.82
N LEU A 211 6.94 5.81 14.26
CA LEU A 211 7.94 4.74 14.36
C LEU A 211 7.83 4.08 15.74
N PRO A 212 8.06 2.76 15.87
CA PRO A 212 7.97 2.11 17.16
C PRO A 212 9.08 2.61 18.08
N ARG A 213 8.76 2.77 19.36
CA ARG A 213 9.78 2.97 20.39
C ARG A 213 10.45 1.63 20.65
N VAL A 214 11.78 1.57 20.50
CA VAL A 214 12.55 0.36 20.80
C VAL A 214 13.32 0.58 22.10
N THR A 215 13.23 -0.38 23.01
CA THR A 215 13.88 -0.34 24.34
C THR A 215 14.61 -1.65 24.57
N LEU A 216 15.87 -1.57 25.01
CA LEU A 216 16.58 -2.70 25.64
C LEU A 216 16.20 -2.72 27.12
N LEU A 217 15.63 -3.83 27.58
CA LEU A 217 15.24 -3.95 28.98
C LEU A 217 16.45 -4.22 29.87
N ASP A 218 16.65 -3.35 30.86
CA ASP A 218 17.66 -3.52 31.92
C ASP A 218 17.20 -4.51 33.00
N SER A 219 15.90 -4.71 33.13
CA SER A 219 15.24 -5.47 34.18
C SER A 219 13.98 -6.15 33.65
N PRO A 220 13.53 -7.26 34.27
CA PRO A 220 12.29 -7.92 33.86
C PRO A 220 11.09 -6.97 33.99
N LYS A 221 10.26 -6.89 32.95
CA LYS A 221 9.09 -6.02 32.89
C LYS A 221 7.81 -6.86 32.70
N LYS A 222 6.72 -6.45 33.34
CA LYS A 222 5.38 -7.02 33.09
C LYS A 222 4.49 -5.93 32.51
N THR A 223 3.74 -6.25 31.46
CA THR A 223 2.73 -5.35 30.89
C THR A 223 1.50 -6.13 30.44
N THR A 224 0.42 -5.41 30.13
CA THR A 224 -0.79 -6.00 29.56
C THR A 224 -0.91 -5.61 28.08
N VAL A 225 -0.80 -6.59 27.17
CA VAL A 225 -0.99 -6.39 25.72
C VAL A 225 -2.32 -7.02 25.33
N GLN A 226 -3.25 -6.21 24.79
CA GLN A 226 -4.58 -6.68 24.37
C GLN A 226 -5.31 -7.52 25.44
N GLY A 227 -5.19 -7.13 26.71
CA GLY A 227 -5.84 -7.80 27.83
C GLY A 227 -5.14 -9.06 28.35
N LYS A 228 -3.94 -9.40 27.84
CA LYS A 228 -3.12 -10.52 28.33
C LYS A 228 -1.85 -10.00 29.02
N GLU A 229 -1.52 -10.56 30.18
CA GLU A 229 -0.23 -10.30 30.84
C GLU A 229 0.89 -10.89 29.98
N VAL A 230 1.87 -10.05 29.65
CA VAL A 230 3.10 -10.42 28.97
C VAL A 230 4.25 -10.08 29.88
N ARG A 231 5.19 -11.02 30.03
CA ARG A 231 6.42 -10.85 30.78
C ARG A 231 7.59 -10.77 29.81
N PHE A 232 8.50 -9.87 30.13
CA PHE A 232 9.76 -9.70 29.43
C PHE A 232 10.88 -9.86 30.43
N ASP A 233 11.98 -10.44 29.98
CA ASP A 233 13.19 -10.63 30.75
C ASP A 233 14.19 -9.49 30.50
N ALA A 234 15.12 -9.32 31.43
CA ALA A 234 16.27 -8.42 31.23
C ALA A 234 17.09 -8.88 30.01
N GLY A 235 17.63 -7.92 29.26
CA GLY A 235 18.38 -8.15 28.02
C GLY A 235 17.52 -8.32 26.77
N GLN A 236 16.18 -8.32 26.88
CA GLN A 236 15.30 -8.38 25.72
C GLN A 236 15.11 -7.02 25.06
N LEU A 237 15.03 -7.02 23.73
CA LEU A 237 14.62 -5.87 22.93
C LEU A 237 13.12 -5.87 22.72
N VAL A 238 12.51 -4.73 23.01
CA VAL A 238 11.07 -4.59 23.01
C VAL A 238 10.66 -3.38 22.17
N ALA A 239 9.79 -3.62 21.19
CA ALA A 239 9.15 -2.60 20.37
C ALA A 239 7.77 -2.25 20.93
N GLU A 240 7.55 -0.98 21.24
CA GLU A 240 6.25 -0.42 21.60
C GLU A 240 5.67 0.31 20.38
N HIS A 241 4.61 -0.24 19.79
CA HIS A 241 3.87 0.37 18.69
C HIS A 241 2.64 1.11 19.22
N VAL A 242 2.53 2.41 18.93
CA VAL A 242 1.39 3.24 19.35
C VAL A 242 0.32 3.31 18.25
N ARG A 243 -0.72 2.46 18.28
CA ARG A 243 -1.85 2.54 17.33
C ARG A 243 -2.99 3.36 17.92
N LYS A 244 -3.17 4.62 17.52
CA LYS A 244 -4.38 5.38 17.91
C LYS A 244 -5.55 5.02 16.98
N PRO A 245 -6.78 4.78 17.50
CA PRO A 245 -7.22 4.83 18.91
C PRO A 245 -7.09 3.48 19.66
N GLU A 246 -6.62 2.43 18.98
CA GLU A 246 -6.58 1.02 19.42
C GLU A 246 -5.65 0.73 20.61
N GLY A 247 -4.83 1.68 21.06
CA GLY A 247 -3.93 1.58 22.20
C GLY A 247 -2.46 1.38 21.82
N TYR A 248 -1.69 0.72 22.68
CA TYR A 248 -0.31 0.32 22.41
C TYR A 248 -0.21 -1.19 22.25
N SER A 249 0.62 -1.67 21.33
CA SER A 249 1.05 -3.07 21.26
C SER A 249 2.53 -3.18 21.56
N VAL A 250 2.93 -4.28 22.20
CA VAL A 250 4.33 -4.53 22.56
C VAL A 250 4.77 -5.85 21.92
N GLN A 251 5.92 -5.85 21.25
CA GLN A 251 6.48 -7.00 20.56
C GLN A 251 7.93 -7.23 21.01
N ILE A 252 8.27 -8.48 21.32
CA ILE A 252 9.68 -8.91 21.49
C ILE A 252 10.31 -8.95 20.11
N ILE A 253 11.46 -8.28 19.98
CA ILE A 253 12.25 -8.32 18.77
C ILE A 253 13.33 -9.39 18.94
N GLU A 254 13.22 -10.48 18.19
CA GLU A 254 14.21 -11.55 18.18
C GLU A 254 15.11 -11.44 16.93
N GLY A 255 16.37 -11.85 17.06
CA GLY A 255 17.29 -11.97 15.93
C GLY A 255 17.88 -10.67 15.38
N ILE A 256 17.70 -9.53 16.06
CA ILE A 256 18.39 -8.28 15.73
C ILE A 256 19.77 -8.25 16.41
N SER A 257 20.83 -8.01 15.64
CA SER A 257 22.18 -7.84 16.20
C SER A 257 22.31 -6.54 17.00
N GLY A 258 23.26 -6.47 17.93
CA GLY A 258 23.56 -5.24 18.67
C GLY A 258 23.86 -4.05 17.73
N ASP A 259 24.60 -4.28 16.65
CA ASP A 259 24.92 -3.25 15.64
C ASP A 259 23.68 -2.75 14.88
N ALA A 260 22.72 -3.63 14.62
CA ALA A 260 21.46 -3.31 13.99
C ALA A 260 20.56 -2.46 14.91
N LEU A 261 20.57 -2.75 16.21
CA LEU A 261 19.89 -1.93 17.22
C LEU A 261 20.57 -0.55 17.38
N LEU A 262 21.90 -0.51 17.49
CA LEU A 262 22.68 0.72 17.54
C LEU A 262 22.43 1.55 16.28
N SER A 263 22.38 0.89 15.12
CA SER A 263 22.00 1.53 13.86
C SER A 263 20.60 2.12 13.95
N TYR A 264 19.58 1.38 14.39
CA TYR A 264 18.20 1.88 14.57
C TYR A 264 18.11 3.07 15.53
N ALA A 265 18.78 2.99 16.69
CA ALA A 265 18.79 4.05 17.70
C ALA A 265 19.47 5.33 17.18
N ASN A 266 20.63 5.18 16.52
CA ASN A 266 21.34 6.28 15.86
C ASN A 266 20.58 6.80 14.62
N PHE A 267 19.85 5.93 13.92
CA PHE A 267 19.03 6.28 12.75
C PHE A 267 17.77 7.05 13.11
N GLY A 268 17.16 6.79 14.26
CA GLY A 268 15.91 7.40 14.70
C GLY A 268 15.96 8.93 14.72
N GLU A 269 17.08 9.52 15.16
CA GLU A 269 17.30 10.97 15.13
C GLU A 269 17.44 11.52 13.69
N SER A 270 17.99 10.71 12.77
CA SER A 270 18.21 11.07 11.37
C SER A 270 16.94 10.97 10.52
N ILE A 271 16.16 9.87 10.64
CA ILE A 271 15.00 9.55 9.78
C ILE A 271 13.98 10.70 9.74
N THR A 272 13.74 11.34 10.88
CA THR A 272 12.74 12.41 11.02
C THR A 272 13.16 13.73 10.39
N ARG A 273 14.47 13.94 10.18
CA ARG A 273 15.04 15.20 9.68
C ARG A 273 15.46 15.14 8.21
N THR A 274 15.50 13.95 7.59
CA THR A 274 16.13 13.78 6.25
C THR A 274 15.26 13.99 5.03
N LEU A 275 13.93 13.98 5.10
CA LEU A 275 13.09 14.14 3.90
C LEU A 275 12.53 15.55 3.75
N ASP A 276 13.43 16.54 3.66
CA ASP A 276 13.04 17.91 3.34
C ASP A 276 12.73 18.10 1.83
N ARG A 277 12.16 19.26 1.49
CA ARG A 277 11.80 19.60 0.10
C ARG A 277 13.01 19.55 -0.84
N GLN A 278 14.19 19.95 -0.38
CA GLN A 278 15.41 19.95 -1.20
C GLN A 278 15.85 18.53 -1.54
N THR A 279 15.79 17.63 -0.57
CA THR A 279 16.09 16.20 -0.74
C THR A 279 15.08 15.56 -1.67
N ILE A 280 13.78 15.87 -1.52
CA ILE A 280 12.74 15.35 -2.43
C ILE A 280 13.00 15.81 -3.86
N ARG A 281 13.27 17.10 -4.09
CA ARG A 281 13.63 17.65 -5.42
C ARG A 281 14.79 16.89 -6.03
N ARG A 282 15.88 16.75 -5.26
CA ARG A 282 17.10 16.06 -5.72
C ARG A 282 16.81 14.62 -6.13
N LEU A 283 16.09 13.86 -5.30
CA LEU A 283 15.73 12.46 -5.56
C LEU A 283 14.77 12.31 -6.74
N GLU A 284 13.81 13.22 -6.88
CA GLU A 284 12.92 13.25 -8.05
C GLU A 284 13.73 13.45 -9.32
N ASP A 285 14.56 14.50 -9.36
CA ASP A 285 15.36 14.84 -10.54
C ASP A 285 16.37 13.76 -10.91
N SER A 286 16.99 13.10 -9.94
CA SER A 286 18.05 12.13 -10.19
C SER A 286 17.55 10.71 -10.47
N ILE A 287 16.42 10.30 -9.87
CA ILE A 287 15.95 8.90 -9.92
C ILE A 287 14.66 8.75 -10.72
N PHE A 288 13.68 9.65 -10.52
CA PHE A 288 12.32 9.44 -11.00
C PHE A 288 11.94 10.26 -12.22
N LYS A 289 12.68 11.33 -12.54
CA LYS A 289 12.37 12.30 -13.61
C LYS A 289 11.93 11.66 -14.93
N ASP A 290 12.69 10.70 -15.43
CA ASP A 290 12.39 10.05 -16.70
C ASP A 290 11.15 9.14 -16.62
N ASP A 291 10.99 8.41 -15.51
CA ASP A 291 9.80 7.58 -15.27
C ASP A 291 8.53 8.45 -15.14
N ILE A 292 8.61 9.58 -14.43
CA ILE A 292 7.51 10.54 -14.29
C ILE A 292 7.13 11.10 -15.66
N LYS A 293 8.11 11.54 -16.44
CA LYS A 293 7.89 12.06 -17.79
C LYS A 293 7.23 11.01 -18.69
N ALA A 294 7.70 9.77 -18.64
CA ALA A 294 7.11 8.67 -19.41
C ALA A 294 5.69 8.32 -18.94
N ALA A 295 5.44 8.29 -17.63
CA ALA A 295 4.13 8.04 -17.05
C ALA A 295 3.12 9.15 -17.43
N LYS A 296 3.54 10.42 -17.40
CA LYS A 296 2.74 11.57 -17.87
C LYS A 296 2.29 11.38 -19.31
N LYS A 297 3.21 11.00 -20.20
CA LYS A 297 2.90 10.73 -21.62
C LYS A 297 1.85 9.62 -21.78
N LEU A 298 1.98 8.52 -21.05
CA LEU A 298 1.00 7.42 -21.08
C LEU A 298 -0.39 7.85 -20.59
N LEU A 299 -0.42 8.76 -19.62
CA LEU A 299 -1.63 9.30 -19.02
C LEU A 299 -2.13 10.59 -19.69
N SER A 300 -1.58 10.97 -20.85
CA SER A 300 -1.95 12.19 -21.58
C SER A 300 -1.92 13.43 -20.67
N ASP A 301 -0.86 13.53 -19.86
CA ASP A 301 -0.61 14.62 -18.90
C ASP A 301 -1.66 14.77 -17.78
N SER A 302 -2.46 13.74 -17.53
CA SER A 302 -3.46 13.74 -16.44
C SER A 302 -2.88 13.53 -15.03
N ILE A 303 -1.58 13.18 -14.93
CA ILE A 303 -0.83 13.31 -13.67
C ILE A 303 -0.55 14.80 -13.48
N PRO A 304 -1.02 15.43 -12.39
CA PRO A 304 -0.65 16.81 -12.10
C PRO A 304 0.86 16.92 -12.01
N GLU A 305 1.41 18.11 -12.28
CA GLU A 305 2.72 18.40 -11.71
C GLU A 305 2.59 18.20 -10.20
N TRP A 306 3.33 17.23 -9.66
CA TRP A 306 3.43 17.07 -8.22
C TRP A 306 4.11 18.34 -7.70
N ASN A 307 3.29 19.34 -7.39
CA ASN A 307 3.78 20.62 -6.93
C ASN A 307 4.39 20.39 -5.56
N LEU A 308 5.72 20.41 -5.53
CA LEU A 308 6.52 20.17 -4.35
C LEU A 308 6.29 21.18 -3.24
N ASP A 309 5.72 22.35 -3.51
CA ASP A 309 5.38 23.35 -2.49
C ASP A 309 4.06 23.02 -1.79
N ASN A 310 3.12 22.40 -2.52
CA ASN A 310 1.82 21.97 -2.00
C ASN A 310 1.80 20.50 -1.53
N LEU A 311 2.90 19.78 -1.74
CA LEU A 311 3.02 18.39 -1.32
C LEU A 311 3.06 18.32 0.21
N ASN A 312 2.14 17.53 0.76
CA ASN A 312 2.16 17.18 2.18
C ASN A 312 3.30 16.19 2.42
N ILE A 313 4.37 16.67 3.03
CA ILE A 313 5.52 15.85 3.39
C ILE A 313 5.20 15.18 4.73
N PRO A 314 5.10 13.84 4.79
CA PRO A 314 4.74 13.17 6.02
C PRO A 314 5.83 13.39 7.07
N TYR A 315 5.47 14.02 8.18
CA TYR A 315 6.29 14.09 9.37
C TYR A 315 6.05 12.82 10.20
N TYR A 316 7.14 12.13 10.54
CA TYR A 316 7.10 10.97 11.42
C TYR A 316 7.75 11.38 12.74
N GLU A 317 6.95 11.50 13.79
CA GLU A 317 7.47 11.81 15.12
C GLU A 317 8.04 10.52 15.73
N MET A 318 9.29 10.57 16.18
CA MET A 318 9.86 9.51 17.01
C MET A 318 9.28 9.62 18.41
N VAL A 319 8.79 8.50 18.94
CA VAL A 319 8.46 8.40 20.35
C VAL A 319 9.77 8.03 21.06
N GLU A 320 10.50 9.02 21.62
CA GLU A 320 11.83 8.89 22.26
C GLU A 320 12.26 7.44 22.55
N SER A 321 13.19 6.87 21.78
CA SER A 321 13.81 5.59 22.13
C SER A 321 14.87 5.84 23.19
N ARG A 322 14.67 5.30 24.39
CA ARG A 322 15.69 5.31 25.44
C ARG A 322 16.48 4.02 25.32
N LEU A 323 17.72 4.12 24.84
CA LEU A 323 18.76 3.24 25.35
C LEU A 323 18.94 3.71 26.79
N VAL A 324 18.52 2.92 27.77
CA VAL A 324 18.80 3.28 29.16
C VAL A 324 20.32 3.32 29.30
N ASP A 325 20.84 4.45 29.78
CA ASP A 325 22.27 4.67 29.96
C ASP A 325 22.89 3.57 30.84
N ILE A 326 24.11 3.20 30.45
CA ILE A 326 25.02 2.21 31.06
C ILE A 326 25.41 2.61 32.48
#